data_AF-A0A1M6ECU5-F1
#
_entry.id   AF-A0A1M6ECU5-F1
#
_cell.length_a   1.000
_cell.length_b   1.000
_cell.length_c   1.000
_cell.angle_alpha   90.00
_cell.angle_beta   90.00
_cell.angle_gamma   90.00
#
_symmetry.space_group_name_H-M   'P 1'
#
loop_
_entity.id
_entity.type
_entity.pdbx_description
1 polymer ?
#
loop_
_entity_poly.entity_id
_entity_poly.type
_entity_poly.pdbx_seq_one_letter_code
_entity_poly.pdbx_strand_id
1 'polypeptide(L)'
;MFDGPYRRMVALLDRERDFLRRGDVRGAADLADAKERLIAALQARQPTADEVETLRRKADRNQALVDAAARGIEAARDRLDAIRRGRDIHAYAANGTREVIRPPENRLQKRA
;
A
#
# COMPACT_ATOMS: atom_id res chain seq x y z
N MET A 1 -21.46 -11.80 -26.99
CA MET A 1 -22.68 -12.45 -26.45
C MET A 1 -22.41 -13.32 -25.21
N PHE A 2 -21.41 -13.05 -24.35
CA PHE A 2 -21.22 -13.80 -23.08
C PHE A 2 -20.62 -12.93 -21.97
N ASP A 3 -21.13 -11.72 -21.79
CA ASP A 3 -20.63 -10.83 -20.74
C ASP A 3 -21.60 -10.78 -19.56
N GLY A 4 -21.63 -11.89 -18.81
CA GLY A 4 -22.41 -12.01 -17.58
C GLY A 4 -21.71 -11.29 -16.41
N PRO A 5 -22.46 -10.88 -15.38
CA PRO A 5 -21.91 -10.17 -14.22
C PRO A 5 -20.80 -10.95 -13.51
N TYR A 6 -20.86 -12.29 -13.53
CA TYR A 6 -19.78 -13.17 -13.06
C TYR A 6 -18.45 -12.98 -13.80
N ARG A 7 -18.44 -13.05 -15.14
CA ARG A 7 -17.21 -12.86 -15.91
C ARG A 7 -16.63 -11.46 -15.72
N ARG A 8 -17.48 -10.43 -15.66
CA ARG A 8 -17.05 -9.07 -15.36
C ARG A 8 -16.42 -8.95 -13.97
N MET A 9 -17.01 -9.59 -12.96
CA MET A 9 -16.44 -9.59 -11.61
C MET A 9 -15.09 -10.31 -11.57
N VAL A 10 -14.96 -11.47 -12.23
CA VAL A 10 -13.68 -12.19 -12.35
C VAL A 10 -12.61 -11.31 -12.99
N ALA A 11 -12.93 -10.65 -14.11
CA ALA A 11 -12.00 -9.75 -14.79
C ALA A 11 -11.63 -8.53 -13.92
N LEU A 12 -12.58 -8.00 -13.15
CA LEU A 12 -12.35 -6.88 -12.24
C LEU A 12 -11.38 -7.27 -11.11
N LEU A 13 -11.56 -8.45 -10.50
CA LEU A 13 -10.65 -8.96 -9.47
C LEU A 13 -9.25 -9.27 -10.03
N ASP A 14 -9.14 -9.76 -11.26
CA ASP A 14 -7.84 -9.96 -11.91
C ASP A 14 -7.15 -8.63 -12.21
N ARG A 15 -7.91 -7.59 -12.60
CA ARG A 15 -7.38 -6.23 -12.80
C ARG A 15 -6.93 -5.59 -11.49
N GLU A 16 -7.69 -5.73 -10.41
CA GLU A 16 -7.30 -5.28 -9.08
C GLU A 16 -5.97 -5.91 -8.65
N ARG A 17 -5.81 -7.21 -8.86
CA ARG A 17 -4.57 -7.92 -8.57
C ARG A 17 -3.37 -7.29 -9.31
N ASP A 18 -3.55 -6.92 -10.57
CA ASP A 18 -2.48 -6.35 -11.38
C ASP A 18 -2.11 -4.93 -10.93
N PHE A 19 -3.07 -4.13 -10.46
CA PHE A 19 -2.80 -2.85 -9.80
C PHE A 19 -2.00 -3.02 -8.51
N LEU A 20 -2.45 -3.93 -7.62
CA LEU A 20 -1.77 -4.21 -6.36
C LEU A 20 -0.34 -4.73 -6.56
N ARG A 21 -0.12 -5.58 -7.58
CA ARG A 21 1.21 -6.09 -7.93
C ARG A 21 2.17 -5.01 -8.42
N ARG A 22 1.65 -3.94 -9.03
CA ARG A 22 2.44 -2.78 -9.49
C ARG A 22 2.63 -1.74 -8.39
N GLY A 23 2.04 -1.95 -7.21
CA GLY A 23 2.04 -0.97 -6.12
C GLY A 23 1.07 0.19 -6.36
N ASP A 24 0.17 0.10 -7.35
CA ASP A 24 -0.83 1.12 -7.62
C ASP A 24 -2.07 0.91 -6.74
N VAL A 25 -1.93 1.28 -5.46
CA VAL A 25 -3.01 1.18 -4.47
C VAL A 25 -4.20 2.06 -4.84
N ARG A 26 -3.95 3.20 -5.49
CA ARG A 26 -5.01 4.13 -5.91
C ARG A 26 -5.84 3.54 -7.03
N GLY A 27 -5.20 3.01 -8.06
CA GLY A 27 -5.89 2.32 -9.16
C GLY A 27 -6.70 1.11 -8.68
N ALA A 28 -6.25 0.42 -7.63
CA ALA A 28 -7.04 -0.64 -6.98
C ALA A 28 -8.26 -0.08 -6.22
N ALA A 29 -8.11 1.04 -5.51
CA ALA A 29 -9.18 1.70 -4.77
C ALA A 29 -10.29 2.24 -5.70
N ASP A 30 -9.93 2.77 -6.86
CA ASP A 30 -10.87 3.27 -7.86
C ASP A 30 -11.81 2.17 -8.42
N LEU A 31 -11.51 0.89 -8.18
CA LEU A 31 -12.36 -0.24 -8.57
C LEU A 31 -13.48 -0.54 -7.56
N ALA A 32 -13.52 0.12 -6.40
CA ALA A 32 -14.51 -0.14 -5.35
C ALA A 32 -15.96 0.01 -5.86
N ASP A 33 -16.29 1.14 -6.47
CA ASP A 33 -17.63 1.42 -7.01
C ASP A 33 -18.07 0.43 -8.10
N ALA A 34 -17.10 -0.06 -8.88
CA ALA A 34 -17.36 -1.08 -9.90
C ALA A 34 -17.65 -2.45 -9.28
N LYS A 35 -16.95 -2.80 -8.18
CA LYS A 35 -17.20 -4.02 -7.41
C LYS A 35 -18.60 -4.00 -6.80
N GLU A 36 -19.01 -2.91 -6.16
CA GLU A 36 -20.34 -2.81 -5.55
C GLU A 36 -21.47 -3.01 -6.57
N ARG A 37 -21.38 -2.34 -7.73
CA ARG A 37 -22.35 -2.49 -8.82
C ARG A 37 -22.42 -3.93 -9.34
N LEU A 38 -21.28 -4.60 -9.47
CA LEU A 38 -21.23 -5.99 -9.94
C LEU A 38 -21.71 -6.98 -8.86
N ILE A 39 -21.52 -6.70 -7.57
CA ILE A 39 -22.08 -7.49 -6.48
C ILE A 39 -23.61 -7.46 -6.55
N ALA A 40 -24.21 -6.27 -6.69
CA ALA A 40 -25.65 -6.14 -6.83
C ALA A 40 -26.19 -6.90 -8.06
N ALA A 41 -25.50 -6.78 -9.20
CA ALA A 41 -25.86 -7.50 -10.43
C ALA A 41 -25.68 -9.03 -10.30
N LEU A 42 -24.69 -9.49 -9.53
CA LEU A 42 -24.50 -10.90 -9.22
C LEU A 42 -25.62 -11.43 -8.33
N GLN A 43 -25.95 -10.73 -7.24
CA GLN A 43 -27.03 -11.12 -6.33
C GLN A 43 -28.36 -11.30 -7.08
N ALA A 44 -28.69 -10.39 -8.01
CA ALA A 44 -29.91 -10.49 -8.82
C ALA A 44 -29.95 -11.73 -9.72
N ARG A 45 -28.77 -12.24 -10.14
CA ARG A 45 -28.66 -13.44 -11.00
C ARG A 45 -28.66 -14.75 -10.19
N GLN A 46 -28.40 -14.70 -8.88
CA GLN A 46 -28.19 -15.89 -8.03
C GLN A 46 -27.06 -16.80 -8.57
N PRO A 47 -25.77 -16.46 -8.34
CA PRO A 47 -24.65 -17.25 -8.85
C PRO A 47 -24.63 -18.65 -8.23
N THR A 48 -24.04 -19.61 -8.95
CA THR A 48 -23.86 -20.96 -8.43
C THR A 48 -22.84 -20.99 -7.28
N ALA A 49 -22.88 -22.05 -6.46
CA ALA A 49 -21.90 -22.24 -5.40
C ALA A 49 -20.45 -22.21 -5.92
N ASP A 50 -20.19 -22.83 -7.07
CA ASP A 50 -18.86 -22.84 -7.71
C ASP A 50 -18.41 -21.45 -8.19
N GLU A 51 -19.33 -20.64 -8.70
CA GLU A 51 -19.06 -19.26 -9.09
C GLU A 51 -18.70 -18.41 -7.86
N VAL A 52 -19.47 -18.53 -6.78
CA VAL A 52 -19.21 -17.83 -5.51
C VAL A 52 -17.86 -18.22 -4.93
N GLU A 53 -17.56 -19.52 -4.89
CA GLU A 53 -16.32 -20.06 -4.35
C GLU A 53 -15.10 -19.60 -5.17
N THR A 54 -15.26 -19.52 -6.50
CA THR A 54 -14.22 -18.95 -7.37
C THR A 54 -13.98 -17.45 -7.13
N LEU A 55 -15.05 -16.67 -6.95
CA LEU A 55 -14.94 -15.25 -6.62
C LEU A 55 -14.29 -15.04 -5.25
N ARG A 56 -14.66 -15.85 -4.26
CA ARG A 56 -14.10 -15.82 -2.90
C ARG A 56 -12.59 -16.03 -2.92
N ARG A 57 -12.09 -17.09 -3.57
CA ARG A 57 -10.65 -17.33 -3.67
C ARG A 57 -9.88 -16.17 -4.32
N LYS A 58 -10.46 -15.52 -5.34
CA LYS A 58 -9.85 -14.35 -5.98
C LYS A 58 -9.82 -13.14 -5.04
N ALA A 59 -10.93 -12.90 -4.34
CA ALA A 59 -11.02 -11.82 -3.36
C ALA A 59 -10.04 -12.01 -2.19
N ASP A 60 -9.98 -13.21 -1.61
CA ASP A 60 -9.07 -13.54 -0.51
C ASP A 60 -7.60 -13.33 -0.90
N ARG A 61 -7.23 -13.72 -2.12
CA ARG A 61 -5.89 -13.47 -2.66
C ARG A 61 -5.59 -11.98 -2.78
N ASN A 62 -6.55 -11.18 -3.25
CA ASN A 62 -6.36 -9.74 -3.36
C ASN A 62 -6.27 -9.08 -1.98
N GLN A 63 -7.07 -9.52 -1.01
CA GLN A 63 -6.99 -9.04 0.37
C GLN A 63 -5.59 -9.29 0.95
N ALA A 64 -5.03 -10.49 0.78
CA ALA A 64 -3.67 -10.78 1.22
C ALA A 64 -2.61 -9.87 0.58
N LEU A 65 -2.81 -9.45 -0.68
CA LEU A 65 -1.93 -8.47 -1.35
C LEU A 65 -2.08 -7.07 -0.78
N VAL A 66 -3.31 -6.62 -0.49
CA VAL A 66 -3.57 -5.33 0.16
C VAL A 66 -2.88 -5.29 1.52
N ASP A 67 -3.05 -6.33 2.33
CA ASP A 67 -2.44 -6.40 3.66
C ASP A 67 -0.91 -6.41 3.58
N ALA A 68 -0.34 -7.13 2.59
CA ALA A 68 1.09 -7.12 2.34
C ALA A 68 1.60 -5.74 1.91
N ALA A 69 0.86 -5.03 1.05
CA ALA A 69 1.20 -3.69 0.61
C ALA A 69 1.14 -2.69 1.78
N ALA A 70 0.13 -2.79 2.65
CA ALA A 70 0.01 -1.96 3.85
C ALA A 70 1.21 -2.14 4.79
N ARG A 71 1.57 -3.39 5.10
CA ARG A 71 2.78 -3.70 5.90
C ARG A 71 4.06 -3.17 5.26
N GLY A 72 4.17 -3.25 3.92
CA GLY A 72 5.31 -2.73 3.18
C GLY A 72 5.45 -1.21 3.30
N ILE A 73 4.33 -0.48 3.23
CA ILE A 73 4.30 0.99 3.39
C ILE A 73 4.69 1.37 4.82
N GLU A 74 4.16 0.67 5.84
CA GLU A 74 4.54 0.89 7.23
C GLU A 74 6.05 0.68 7.46
N ALA A 75 6.61 -0.44 6.96
CA ALA A 75 8.03 -0.72 7.06
C ALA A 75 8.90 0.35 6.35
N ALA A 76 8.45 0.86 5.20
CA ALA A 76 9.13 1.96 4.50
C ALA A 76 9.09 3.26 5.32
N ARG A 77 7.97 3.57 5.96
CA ARG A 77 7.84 4.73 6.85
C ARG A 77 8.78 4.61 8.05
N ASP A 78 8.80 3.46 8.70
CA ASP A 78 9.71 3.18 9.82
C ASP A 78 11.18 3.34 9.41
N ARG A 79 11.53 2.84 8.22
CA ARG A 79 12.88 2.98 7.67
C ARG A 79 13.25 4.44 7.42
N LEU A 80 12.35 5.23 6.83
CA LEU A 80 12.55 6.66 6.59
C LEU A 80 12.67 7.44 7.90
N ASP A 81 11.84 7.12 8.89
CA ASP A 81 11.93 7.75 10.21
C ASP A 81 13.22 7.38 10.94
N ALA A 82 13.72 6.15 10.79
CA ALA A 82 15.03 5.77 11.33
C ALA A 82 16.17 6.56 10.65
N ILE A 83 16.10 6.78 9.33
CA ILE A 83 17.07 7.63 8.61
C ILE A 83 16.98 9.08 9.09
N ARG A 84 15.76 9.62 9.24
CA ARG A 84 15.53 10.99 9.69
C ARG A 84 16.03 11.22 11.11
N ARG A 85 15.85 10.23 12.00
CA ARG A 85 16.32 10.27 13.40
C ARG A 85 17.82 10.02 13.54
N GLY A 86 18.46 9.35 12.58
CA GLY A 86 19.83 8.86 12.67
C GLY A 86 20.81 9.50 11.69
N ARG A 87 21.22 10.75 11.97
CA ARG A 87 22.62 11.18 11.79
C ARG A 87 23.03 12.09 12.95
N ASP A 88 23.02 11.54 14.17
CA ASP A 88 24.01 11.99 15.15
C ASP A 88 25.34 11.37 14.72
N ILE A 89 26.13 12.15 13.97
CA ILE A 89 27.50 11.77 13.63
C ILE A 89 28.29 11.85 14.93
N HIS A 90 28.46 10.71 15.60
CA HIS A 90 29.48 10.59 16.64
C HIS A 90 30.83 10.53 15.96
N ALA A 91 31.41 11.71 15.69
CA ALA A 91 32.81 11.78 15.33
C ALA A 91 33.63 11.56 16.61
N TYR A 92 34.56 10.61 16.56
CA TYR A 92 35.62 10.57 17.55
C TYR A 92 36.57 11.73 17.24
N ALA A 93 36.65 12.71 18.13
CA ALA A 93 37.71 13.70 18.06
C ALA A 93 39.07 12.98 18.24
N ALA A 94 40.15 13.54 17.68
CA ALA A 94 41.49 12.95 17.72
C ALA A 94 42.02 12.66 19.15
N ASN A 95 41.35 13.17 20.18
CA ASN A 95 41.63 12.96 21.60
C ASN A 95 40.82 11.82 22.26
N GLY A 96 40.04 11.05 21.50
CA GLY A 96 39.26 9.92 22.03
C GLY A 96 37.98 10.30 22.77
N THR A 97 37.58 11.58 22.76
CA THR A 97 36.35 12.04 23.44
C THR A 97 35.15 11.92 22.49
N ARG A 98 34.05 11.31 22.97
CA ARG A 98 32.79 11.17 22.21
C ARG A 98 32.08 12.51 22.16
N GLU A 99 32.15 13.22 21.04
CA GLU A 99 31.39 14.44 20.80
C GLU A 99 30.13 14.13 19.98
N VAL A 100 28.99 14.74 20.36
CA VAL A 100 27.73 14.63 19.61
C VAL A 100 27.66 15.84 18.69
N ILE A 101 27.93 15.64 17.39
CA ILE A 101 27.76 16.71 16.40
C ILE A 101 26.26 16.85 16.12
N ARG A 102 25.62 17.82 16.75
CA ARG A 102 24.26 18.25 16.39
C ARG A 102 24.32 19.24 15.22
N PRO A 103 23.36 19.23 14.29
CA PRO A 103 23.29 20.23 13.23
C PRO A 103 23.16 21.65 13.83
N PRO A 104 23.83 22.66 13.27
CA PRO A 104 23.84 24.01 13.84
C PRO A 104 22.44 24.60 13.84
N GLU A 105 21.99 25.08 15.00
CA GLU A 105 20.80 25.93 15.09
C GLU A 105 21.10 27.23 14.33
N ASN A 106 20.31 27.53 13.31
CA ASN A 106 20.39 28.77 12.53
C ASN A 106 20.02 29.98 13.40
N ARG A 107 20.97 30.47 14.21
CA ARG A 107 20.82 31.71 14.96
C ARG A 107 21.38 32.86 14.11
N LEU A 108 20.52 33.43 13.27
CA LEU A 108 20.79 34.67 12.56
C LEU A 108 21.05 35.79 13.59
N GLN A 109 22.31 36.20 13.74
CA GLN A 109 22.65 37.44 14.44
C GLN A 109 22.73 38.58 13.42
N LYS A 110 21.85 39.57 13.60
CA LYS A 110 21.82 40.82 12.83
C LYS A 110 23.03 41.66 13.27
N ARG A 111 24.01 41.85 12.39
CA ARG A 111 25.11 42.80 12.62
C ARG A 111 24.63 44.21 12.31
N ALA A 112 24.77 45.11 13.28
CA ALA A 112 24.73 46.56 13.12
C ALA A 112 26.16 47.08 12.96
#